data_AF-A0A850P2V0-F1
#
_entry.id   AF-A0A850P2V0-F1
#
_cell.length_a   1.000
_cell.length_b   1.000
_cell.length_c   1.000
_cell.angle_alpha   90.00
_cell.angle_beta   90.00
_cell.angle_gamma   90.00
#
_symmetry.space_group_name_H-M   'P 1'
#
loop_
_entity.id
_entity.type
_entity.pdbx_description
1 polymer ?
#
loop_
_entity_poly.entity_id
_entity_poly.type
_entity_poly.pdbx_seq_one_letter_code
_entity_poly.pdbx_strand_id
1 'polypeptide(L)'
;MIKRIAAAIVGIGVAGGVGFLAYAWYPAIAPVAPPPPSSFSAAQIERGRVLAAGGYCAECHTRTDGKRGVELAGDYKMDTPFGAIFSSNITPDPETGIGHWSEAAFKRAMRKGISRDGTQLFPAFPFDHFTHMTDQDIDDVYAFLMTREPVHSVKRDNTVGFPFNIRLEQAGWKLLFLHEGPLKNDPAQDAEWNRGAYLAEGLSHCSACHTPRNLMGAEKASAPYDGAPVDNWIAPPLNEHNPTPVVWTEDEYFKYLRFGSAPLHGSAAGPMSPVVHGGLSEMPESDVHAIAHYLAQIDHSATRVSQDPKAIAWAMQASMKDLVGPQVNPNAKLYAGACAACHANAGPQPVEGRPDLALNNALWLDEPTNLFQVILRGIGTTEGISTVSMPSFYHSFSDADLARLAAYLRATRTTLPPWTDLEKKAGEVRKTLPVPPVASSH
;
A
#
# COMPACT_ATOMS: atom_id res chain seq x y z
N MET A 1 -50.61 -27.54 -3.26
CA MET A 1 -49.68 -26.72 -4.08
C MET A 1 -48.56 -26.13 -3.22
N ILE A 2 -48.89 -25.36 -2.15
CA ILE A 2 -47.91 -24.73 -1.24
C ILE A 2 -46.87 -25.70 -0.65
N LYS A 3 -47.27 -26.88 -0.16
CA LYS A 3 -46.33 -27.89 0.39
C LYS A 3 -45.30 -28.41 -0.62
N ARG A 4 -45.68 -28.51 -1.91
CA ARG A 4 -44.78 -28.97 -2.98
C ARG A 4 -43.79 -27.87 -3.37
N ILE A 5 -44.24 -26.62 -3.40
CA ILE A 5 -43.38 -25.45 -3.64
C ILE A 5 -42.39 -25.28 -2.48
N ALA A 6 -42.86 -25.39 -1.23
CA ALA A 6 -41.99 -25.34 -0.06
C ALA A 6 -40.95 -26.47 -0.06
N ALA A 7 -41.35 -27.71 -0.37
CA ALA A 7 -40.42 -28.83 -0.49
C ALA A 7 -39.41 -28.64 -1.62
N ALA A 8 -39.82 -28.06 -2.76
CA ALA A 8 -38.92 -27.75 -3.86
C ALA A 8 -37.91 -26.65 -3.50
N ILE A 9 -38.34 -25.58 -2.82
CA ILE A 9 -37.46 -24.51 -2.33
C ILE A 9 -36.45 -25.06 -1.33
N VAL A 10 -36.89 -25.88 -0.37
CA VAL A 10 -36.00 -26.54 0.59
C VAL A 10 -35.03 -27.47 -0.13
N GLY A 11 -35.50 -28.26 -1.09
CA GLY A 11 -34.65 -29.15 -1.89
C GLY A 11 -33.56 -28.38 -2.66
N ILE A 12 -33.92 -27.26 -3.30
CA ILE A 12 -32.97 -26.37 -3.98
C ILE A 12 -31.99 -25.76 -2.98
N GLY A 13 -32.46 -25.29 -1.83
CA GLY A 13 -31.62 -24.72 -0.79
C GLY A 13 -30.60 -25.73 -0.23
N VAL A 14 -31.02 -26.97 0.03
CA VAL A 14 -30.13 -28.05 0.48
C VAL A 14 -29.13 -28.41 -0.61
N ALA A 15 -29.56 -28.57 -1.87
CA ALA A 15 -28.67 -28.86 -2.98
C ALA A 15 -27.63 -27.74 -3.19
N GLY A 16 -28.07 -26.48 -3.10
CA GLY A 16 -27.19 -25.31 -3.16
C GLY A 16 -26.19 -25.27 -1.99
N GLY A 17 -26.65 -25.55 -0.77
CA GLY A 17 -25.79 -25.62 0.42
C GLY A 17 -24.73 -26.73 0.32
N VAL A 18 -25.12 -27.93 -0.12
CA VAL A 18 -24.18 -29.04 -0.35
C VAL A 18 -23.20 -28.70 -1.47
N GLY A 19 -23.67 -28.09 -2.57
CA GLY A 19 -22.82 -27.64 -3.66
C GLY A 19 -21.80 -26.59 -3.21
N PHE A 20 -22.22 -25.62 -2.38
CA PHE A 20 -21.31 -24.62 -1.82
C PHE A 20 -20.29 -25.24 -0.86
N LEU A 21 -20.71 -26.17 0.01
CA LEU A 21 -19.78 -26.87 0.90
C LEU A 21 -18.77 -27.71 0.11
N ALA A 22 -19.19 -28.34 -0.98
CA ALA A 22 -18.29 -29.06 -1.88
C ALA A 22 -17.31 -28.12 -2.59
N TYR A 23 -17.76 -26.93 -3.02
CA TYR A 23 -16.90 -25.88 -3.58
C TYR A 23 -15.89 -25.35 -2.55
N ALA A 24 -16.33 -25.12 -1.31
CA ALA A 24 -15.51 -24.58 -0.24
C ALA A 24 -14.54 -25.62 0.37
N TRP A 25 -14.73 -26.91 0.07
CA TRP A 25 -13.89 -27.97 0.59
C TRP A 25 -12.65 -28.16 -0.28
N TYR A 26 -11.47 -28.08 0.34
CA TYR A 26 -10.20 -28.45 -0.27
C TYR A 26 -9.48 -29.49 0.58
N PRO A 27 -9.03 -30.62 0.00
CA PRO A 27 -8.26 -31.61 0.76
C PRO A 27 -6.89 -31.04 1.14
N ALA A 28 -6.36 -31.50 2.27
CA ALA A 28 -4.99 -31.22 2.66
C ALA A 28 -4.01 -31.81 1.63
N ILE A 29 -2.99 -31.03 1.26
CA ILE A 29 -1.85 -31.53 0.51
C ILE A 29 -0.85 -32.09 1.53
N ALA A 30 -0.42 -33.33 1.30
CA ALA A 30 0.50 -34.02 2.21
C ALA A 30 1.79 -33.20 2.39
N PRO A 31 2.32 -33.12 3.63
CA PRO A 31 3.59 -32.44 3.87
C PRO A 31 4.72 -33.14 3.12
N VAL A 32 5.70 -32.36 2.66
CA VAL A 32 6.93 -32.87 2.03
C VAL A 32 8.13 -32.59 2.93
N ALA A 33 9.22 -33.31 2.72
CA ALA A 33 10.50 -32.90 3.30
C ALA A 33 10.93 -31.55 2.69
N PRO A 34 11.52 -30.63 3.46
CA PRO A 34 12.05 -29.40 2.91
C PRO A 34 13.02 -29.68 1.76
N PRO A 35 12.86 -29.04 0.59
CA PRO A 35 13.80 -29.21 -0.52
C PRO A 35 15.18 -28.68 -0.09
N PRO A 36 16.28 -29.37 -0.45
CA PRO A 36 17.61 -28.88 -0.14
C PRO A 36 17.86 -27.57 -0.91
N PRO A 37 18.48 -26.53 -0.33
CA PRO A 37 18.71 -25.26 -1.03
C PRO A 37 19.45 -25.41 -2.38
N SER A 38 20.27 -26.46 -2.52
CA SER A 38 20.98 -26.79 -3.77
C SER A 38 20.08 -27.29 -4.91
N SER A 39 18.79 -27.55 -4.67
CA SER A 39 17.84 -27.91 -5.74
C SER A 39 17.42 -26.73 -6.60
N PHE A 40 17.68 -25.51 -6.14
CA PHE A 40 17.33 -24.28 -6.85
C PHE A 40 18.59 -23.63 -7.45
N SER A 41 18.48 -23.15 -8.69
CA SER A 41 19.59 -22.42 -9.31
C SER A 41 19.73 -21.01 -8.70
N ALA A 42 20.95 -20.47 -8.69
CA ALA A 42 21.19 -19.10 -8.21
C ALA A 42 20.34 -18.06 -8.98
N ALA A 43 20.18 -18.25 -10.29
CA ALA A 43 19.35 -17.36 -11.12
C ALA A 43 17.86 -17.44 -10.74
N GLN A 44 17.36 -18.62 -10.37
CA GLN A 44 15.98 -18.79 -9.90
C GLN A 44 15.76 -18.09 -8.56
N ILE A 45 16.69 -18.28 -7.62
CA ILE A 45 16.66 -17.65 -6.31
C ILE A 45 16.69 -16.12 -6.45
N GLU A 46 17.51 -15.58 -7.36
CA GLU A 46 17.60 -14.14 -7.56
C GLU A 46 16.32 -13.55 -8.17
N ARG A 47 15.72 -14.20 -9.18
CA ARG A 47 14.40 -13.79 -9.70
C ARG A 47 13.34 -13.82 -8.59
N GLY A 48 13.35 -14.87 -7.77
CA GLY A 48 12.46 -15.00 -6.62
C GLY A 48 12.65 -13.92 -5.57
N ARG A 49 13.90 -13.51 -5.30
CA ARG A 49 14.23 -12.42 -4.37
C ARG A 49 13.63 -11.11 -4.84
N VAL A 50 13.84 -10.77 -6.11
CA VAL A 50 13.32 -9.55 -6.74
C VAL A 50 11.79 -9.53 -6.73
N LEU A 51 11.15 -10.65 -7.06
CA LEU A 51 9.69 -10.78 -7.02
C LEU A 51 9.16 -10.68 -5.58
N ALA A 52 9.82 -11.32 -4.60
CA ALA A 52 9.41 -11.23 -3.19
C ALA A 52 9.55 -9.80 -2.64
N ALA A 53 10.53 -9.03 -3.11
CA ALA A 53 10.66 -7.60 -2.82
C ALA A 53 9.50 -6.81 -3.46
N GLY A 54 9.26 -6.96 -4.77
CA GLY A 54 8.16 -6.28 -5.48
C GLY A 54 6.76 -6.66 -5.00
N GLY A 55 6.58 -7.86 -4.44
CA GLY A 55 5.34 -8.29 -3.79
C GLY A 55 5.25 -7.96 -2.30
N TYR A 56 6.24 -7.26 -1.75
CA TYR A 56 6.32 -6.80 -0.37
C TYR A 56 6.17 -7.93 0.67
N CYS A 57 6.69 -9.12 0.36
CA CYS A 57 6.57 -10.27 1.25
C CYS A 57 7.15 -9.98 2.64
N ALA A 58 8.31 -9.33 2.70
CA ALA A 58 8.99 -9.00 3.95
C ALA A 58 8.23 -7.97 4.80
N GLU A 59 7.48 -7.05 4.19
CA GLU A 59 6.74 -6.02 4.94
C GLU A 59 5.57 -6.63 5.72
N CYS A 60 4.85 -7.56 5.10
CA CYS A 60 3.75 -8.27 5.77
C CYS A 60 4.24 -9.44 6.62
N HIS A 61 5.36 -10.08 6.30
CA HIS A 61 5.86 -11.26 7.01
C HIS A 61 7.01 -10.95 7.97
N THR A 62 7.11 -9.71 8.46
CA THR A 62 8.08 -9.34 9.50
C THR A 62 7.38 -8.56 10.61
N ARG A 63 7.53 -9.01 11.85
CA ARG A 63 7.03 -8.28 13.00
C ARG A 63 7.65 -6.88 13.11
N THR A 64 6.83 -5.85 13.22
CA THR A 64 7.23 -4.45 13.37
C THR A 64 6.87 -3.85 14.72
N ASP A 65 5.99 -4.47 15.50
CA ASP A 65 5.56 -3.95 16.80
C ASP A 65 6.51 -4.38 17.95
N GLY A 66 7.08 -3.41 18.64
CA GLY A 66 8.08 -3.63 19.68
C GLY A 66 9.46 -3.89 19.09
N LYS A 67 10.09 -5.03 19.42
CA LYS A 67 11.37 -5.42 18.82
C LYS A 67 11.10 -5.99 17.42
N ARG A 68 11.72 -5.41 16.39
CA ARG A 68 11.62 -5.92 15.01
C ARG A 68 11.98 -7.40 14.97
N GLY A 69 11.13 -8.20 14.33
CA GLY A 69 11.32 -9.63 14.14
C GLY A 69 12.39 -9.94 13.09
N VAL A 70 12.72 -11.23 12.95
CA VAL A 70 13.54 -11.68 11.82
C VAL A 70 12.70 -11.60 10.55
N GLU A 71 13.32 -11.18 9.45
CA GLU A 71 12.66 -11.04 8.15
C GLU A 71 11.94 -12.34 7.76
N LEU A 72 10.72 -12.23 7.23
CA LEU A 72 9.88 -13.36 6.76
C LEU A 72 9.39 -14.32 7.86
N ALA A 73 9.75 -14.09 9.13
CA ALA A 73 9.38 -14.94 10.27
C ALA A 73 7.95 -14.68 10.83
N GLY A 74 7.16 -13.84 10.16
CA GLY A 74 5.75 -13.58 10.48
C GLY A 74 5.52 -12.66 11.67
N ASP A 75 4.35 -12.82 12.30
CA ASP A 75 3.89 -12.09 13.49
C ASP A 75 3.72 -10.56 13.30
N TYR A 76 3.60 -10.09 12.05
CA TYR A 76 3.14 -8.73 11.76
C TYR A 76 1.67 -8.58 12.17
N LYS A 77 1.36 -7.52 12.92
CA LYS A 77 0.01 -7.18 13.37
C LYS A 77 -0.67 -6.30 12.33
N MET A 78 -1.61 -6.87 11.59
CA MET A 78 -2.50 -6.11 10.70
C MET A 78 -3.80 -5.80 11.44
N ASP A 79 -4.04 -4.52 11.72
CA ASP A 79 -5.28 -4.07 12.35
C ASP A 79 -6.41 -4.00 11.31
N THR A 80 -7.55 -4.62 11.63
CA THR A 80 -8.76 -4.54 10.80
C THR A 80 -9.94 -4.06 11.64
N PRO A 81 -11.03 -3.57 11.03
CA PRO A 81 -12.26 -3.23 11.76
C PRO A 81 -12.87 -4.38 12.57
N PHE A 82 -12.48 -5.63 12.30
CA PHE A 82 -13.04 -6.83 12.90
C PHE A 82 -12.13 -7.48 13.95
N GLY A 83 -10.94 -6.92 14.18
CA GLY A 83 -9.87 -7.46 15.02
C GLY A 83 -8.55 -7.57 14.27
N ALA A 84 -7.46 -7.85 14.98
CA ALA A 84 -6.14 -7.98 14.38
C ALA A 84 -5.92 -9.36 13.75
N ILE A 85 -5.26 -9.38 12.59
CA ILE A 85 -4.76 -10.58 11.91
C ILE A 85 -3.23 -10.58 12.04
N PHE A 86 -2.66 -11.72 12.39
CA PHE A 86 -1.21 -11.90 12.48
C PHE A 86 -0.69 -12.72 11.29
N SER A 87 0.35 -12.22 10.64
CA SER A 87 0.97 -12.89 9.49
C SER A 87 1.68 -14.18 9.89
N SER A 88 1.72 -15.14 8.98
CA SER A 88 2.37 -16.43 9.19
C SER A 88 3.88 -16.33 9.00
N ASN A 89 4.64 -17.22 9.61
CA ASN A 89 6.04 -17.42 9.27
C ASN A 89 6.14 -18.11 7.90
N ILE A 90 6.90 -17.53 6.97
CA ILE A 90 7.10 -18.07 5.61
C ILE A 90 8.57 -18.43 5.33
N THR A 91 9.38 -18.54 6.39
CA THR A 91 10.71 -19.17 6.32
C THR A 91 10.57 -20.70 6.12
N PRO A 92 11.62 -21.41 5.70
CA PRO A 92 11.56 -22.87 5.50
C PRO A 92 11.60 -23.66 6.82
N ASP A 93 11.31 -23.04 7.96
CA ASP A 93 11.15 -23.74 9.23
C ASP A 93 10.05 -24.82 9.12
N PRO A 94 10.33 -26.08 9.49
CA PRO A 94 9.38 -27.19 9.33
C PRO A 94 8.20 -27.13 10.31
N GLU A 95 8.38 -26.53 11.49
CA GLU A 95 7.37 -26.57 12.55
C GLU A 95 6.41 -25.38 12.49
N THR A 96 6.95 -24.18 12.27
CA THR A 96 6.22 -22.91 12.34
C THR A 96 6.14 -22.19 11.01
N GLY A 97 7.02 -22.53 10.05
CA GLY A 97 7.11 -21.94 8.73
C GLY A 97 6.46 -22.78 7.62
N ILE A 98 6.96 -22.57 6.40
CA ILE A 98 6.52 -23.30 5.19
C ILE A 98 7.44 -24.47 4.82
N GLY A 99 8.33 -24.91 5.72
CA GLY A 99 9.31 -25.97 5.45
C GLY A 99 8.70 -27.27 4.88
N HIS A 100 7.49 -27.62 5.30
CA HIS A 100 6.76 -28.80 4.85
C HIS A 100 5.79 -28.57 3.69
N TRP A 101 5.78 -27.38 3.10
CA TRP A 101 4.92 -27.07 1.97
C TRP A 101 5.59 -27.54 0.69
N SER A 102 4.82 -28.18 -0.18
CA SER A 102 5.24 -28.40 -1.55
C SER A 102 4.99 -27.12 -2.38
N GLU A 103 5.69 -26.98 -3.49
CA GLU A 103 5.45 -25.91 -4.46
C GLU A 103 3.97 -25.87 -4.90
N ALA A 104 3.34 -27.02 -5.09
CA ALA A 104 1.91 -27.12 -5.41
C ALA A 104 1.00 -26.56 -4.30
N ALA A 105 1.36 -26.74 -3.03
CA ALA A 105 0.62 -26.17 -1.90
C ALA A 105 0.83 -24.65 -1.82
N PHE A 106 2.06 -24.17 -2.05
CA PHE A 106 2.38 -22.75 -2.10
C PHE A 106 1.61 -22.05 -3.24
N LYS A 107 1.69 -22.60 -4.47
CA LYS A 107 0.96 -22.12 -5.64
C LYS A 107 -0.55 -22.10 -5.42
N ARG A 108 -1.11 -23.12 -4.74
CA ARG A 108 -2.53 -23.13 -4.37
C ARG A 108 -2.89 -21.99 -3.41
N ALA A 109 -2.03 -21.68 -2.44
CA ALA A 109 -2.26 -20.56 -1.55
C ALA A 109 -2.25 -19.23 -2.34
N MET A 110 -1.21 -18.99 -3.15
CA MET A 110 -1.07 -17.77 -3.96
C MET A 110 -2.24 -17.57 -4.93
N ARG A 111 -2.69 -18.64 -5.61
CA ARG A 111 -3.75 -18.56 -6.64
C ARG A 111 -5.17 -18.51 -6.09
N LYS A 112 -5.41 -19.23 -4.99
CA LYS A 112 -6.77 -19.54 -4.52
C LYS A 112 -7.05 -19.11 -3.10
N GLY A 113 -6.07 -18.60 -2.36
CA GLY A 113 -6.22 -18.32 -0.94
C GLY A 113 -6.59 -19.56 -0.13
N ILE A 114 -5.97 -20.71 -0.44
CA ILE A 114 -6.19 -21.98 0.28
C ILE A 114 -4.85 -22.48 0.82
N SER A 115 -4.75 -22.54 2.14
CA SER A 115 -3.59 -23.08 2.87
C SER A 115 -3.33 -24.56 2.52
N ARG A 116 -2.13 -25.07 2.80
CA ARG A 116 -1.75 -26.48 2.58
C ARG A 116 -2.73 -27.48 3.22
N ASP A 117 -3.24 -27.18 4.40
CA ASP A 117 -4.21 -28.01 5.14
C ASP A 117 -5.65 -27.94 4.60
N GLY A 118 -5.92 -27.08 3.62
CA GLY A 118 -7.26 -26.85 3.06
C GLY A 118 -8.01 -25.67 3.68
N THR A 119 -7.41 -24.99 4.67
CA THR A 119 -8.02 -23.83 5.32
C THR A 119 -8.15 -22.64 4.35
N GLN A 120 -9.31 -22.00 4.38
CA GLN A 120 -9.59 -20.77 3.63
C GLN A 120 -8.81 -19.59 4.25
N LEU A 121 -7.95 -18.93 3.47
CA LEU A 121 -7.18 -17.77 3.91
C LEU A 121 -8.03 -16.50 3.90
N PHE A 122 -7.67 -15.52 4.75
CA PHE A 122 -8.28 -14.19 4.68
C PHE A 122 -7.67 -13.42 3.49
N PRO A 123 -8.44 -12.53 2.83
CA PRO A 123 -7.94 -11.69 1.73
C PRO A 123 -6.89 -10.66 2.17
N ALA A 124 -6.63 -10.54 3.49
CA ALA A 124 -5.43 -9.87 4.00
C ALA A 124 -4.12 -10.47 3.43
N PHE A 125 -4.15 -11.75 3.04
CA PHE A 125 -3.17 -12.29 2.10
C PHE A 125 -3.73 -12.04 0.70
N PRO A 126 -3.10 -11.18 -0.13
CA PRO A 126 -3.69 -10.64 -1.36
C PRO A 126 -3.66 -11.66 -2.51
N PHE A 127 -4.26 -12.83 -2.28
CA PHE A 127 -4.36 -13.91 -3.26
C PHE A 127 -5.22 -13.51 -4.46
N ASP A 128 -6.10 -12.52 -4.31
CA ASP A 128 -6.89 -11.90 -5.38
C ASP A 128 -6.03 -11.12 -6.38
N HIS A 129 -4.83 -10.69 -5.97
CA HIS A 129 -3.83 -10.13 -6.88
C HIS A 129 -2.77 -11.17 -7.27
N PHE A 130 -2.23 -11.93 -6.32
CA PHE A 130 -1.23 -12.96 -6.63
C PHE A 130 -1.74 -14.06 -7.56
N THR A 131 -3.06 -14.24 -7.65
CA THR A 131 -3.66 -15.10 -8.66
C THR A 131 -3.34 -14.68 -10.09
N HIS A 132 -2.87 -13.46 -10.33
CA HIS A 132 -2.50 -12.95 -11.65
C HIS A 132 -1.04 -13.19 -12.03
N MET A 133 -0.18 -13.60 -11.08
CA MET A 133 1.23 -13.89 -11.35
C MET A 133 1.41 -15.02 -12.36
N THR A 134 2.55 -15.13 -13.04
CA THR A 134 2.85 -16.30 -13.86
C THR A 134 3.18 -17.51 -12.97
N ASP A 135 3.03 -18.74 -13.48
CA ASP A 135 3.44 -19.92 -12.69
C ASP A 135 4.94 -19.89 -12.38
N GLN A 136 5.76 -19.48 -13.35
CA GLN A 136 7.20 -19.36 -13.18
C GLN A 136 7.56 -18.37 -12.05
N ASP A 137 6.89 -17.22 -11.99
CA ASP A 137 7.17 -16.22 -10.96
C ASP A 137 6.78 -16.72 -9.56
N ILE A 138 5.68 -17.46 -9.44
CA ILE A 138 5.29 -18.12 -8.18
C ILE A 138 6.35 -19.16 -7.77
N ASP A 139 6.87 -19.93 -8.73
CA ASP A 139 7.87 -20.97 -8.48
C ASP A 139 9.23 -20.38 -8.10
N ASP A 140 9.59 -19.24 -8.68
CA ASP A 140 10.77 -18.47 -8.33
C ASP A 140 10.67 -17.89 -6.91
N VAL A 141 9.54 -17.30 -6.54
CA VAL A 141 9.29 -16.82 -5.16
C VAL A 141 9.39 -17.98 -4.17
N TYR A 142 8.77 -19.13 -4.47
CA TYR A 142 8.88 -20.32 -3.63
C TYR A 142 10.33 -20.75 -3.45
N ALA A 143 11.11 -20.83 -4.53
CA ALA A 143 12.53 -21.16 -4.46
C ALA A 143 13.32 -20.18 -3.57
N PHE A 144 13.08 -18.88 -3.69
CA PHE A 144 13.72 -17.88 -2.82
C PHE A 144 13.38 -18.10 -1.34
N LEU A 145 12.09 -18.27 -1.01
CA LEU A 145 11.64 -18.49 0.36
C LEU A 145 12.24 -19.78 0.96
N MET A 146 12.26 -20.87 0.19
CA MET A 146 12.79 -22.15 0.66
C MET A 146 14.32 -22.19 0.84
N THR A 147 15.03 -21.13 0.44
CA THR A 147 16.48 -20.97 0.69
C THR A 147 16.82 -19.99 1.80
N ARG A 148 15.81 -19.39 2.46
CA ARG A 148 16.05 -18.50 3.60
C ARG A 148 16.53 -19.28 4.81
N GLU A 149 17.10 -18.57 5.78
CA GLU A 149 17.40 -19.15 7.08
C GLU A 149 16.10 -19.63 7.74
N PRO A 150 15.99 -20.90 8.17
CA PRO A 150 14.83 -21.37 8.92
C PRO A 150 14.76 -20.67 10.27
N VAL A 151 13.64 -20.01 10.56
CA VAL A 151 13.43 -19.33 11.84
C VAL A 151 12.23 -19.96 12.53
N HIS A 152 12.42 -20.52 13.71
CA HIS A 152 11.30 -20.96 14.53
C HIS A 152 10.60 -19.74 15.15
N SER A 153 9.38 -19.45 14.70
CA SER A 153 8.61 -18.27 15.11
C SER A 153 7.12 -18.57 15.09
N VAL A 154 6.51 -18.64 16.27
CA VAL A 154 5.06 -18.83 16.43
C VAL A 154 4.40 -17.47 16.46
N LYS A 155 3.50 -17.23 15.51
CA LYS A 155 2.70 -16.00 15.48
C LYS A 155 1.68 -15.95 16.61
N ARG A 156 1.26 -14.75 16.98
CA ARG A 156 0.10 -14.54 17.86
C ARG A 156 -1.21 -14.97 17.19
N ASP A 157 -2.20 -15.32 18.01
CA ASP A 157 -3.53 -15.68 17.53
C ASP A 157 -4.26 -14.47 16.96
N ASN A 158 -5.00 -14.70 15.88
CA ASN A 158 -5.89 -13.68 15.33
C ASN A 158 -6.96 -13.33 16.37
N THR A 159 -7.31 -12.05 16.44
CA THR A 159 -8.34 -11.53 17.36
C THR A 159 -9.65 -11.17 16.64
N VAL A 160 -9.80 -11.65 15.40
CA VAL A 160 -11.03 -11.47 14.61
C VAL A 160 -12.20 -12.14 15.34
N GLY A 161 -13.23 -11.35 15.65
CA GLY A 161 -14.40 -11.82 16.42
C GLY A 161 -15.44 -12.56 15.56
N PHE A 162 -16.38 -13.24 16.23
CA PHE A 162 -17.58 -13.77 15.57
C PHE A 162 -18.44 -12.63 15.01
N PRO A 163 -19.06 -12.79 13.82
CA PRO A 163 -19.03 -13.99 12.95
C PRO A 163 -17.82 -14.07 12.00
N PHE A 164 -17.03 -13.01 11.87
CA PHE A 164 -15.96 -12.85 10.88
C PHE A 164 -14.78 -13.84 11.03
N ASN A 165 -14.72 -14.59 12.14
CA ASN A 165 -13.73 -15.64 12.35
C ASN A 165 -14.06 -16.95 11.61
N ILE A 166 -15.26 -17.09 11.04
CA ILE A 166 -15.69 -18.28 10.30
C ILE A 166 -15.01 -18.31 8.93
N ARG A 167 -13.99 -19.18 8.79
CA ARG A 167 -13.21 -19.32 7.56
C ARG A 167 -14.03 -19.68 6.33
N LEU A 168 -15.16 -20.36 6.50
CA LEU A 168 -16.06 -20.73 5.40
C LEU A 168 -16.64 -19.51 4.67
N GLU A 169 -16.80 -18.37 5.35
CA GLU A 169 -17.28 -17.12 4.74
C GLU A 169 -16.35 -16.65 3.62
N GLN A 170 -15.05 -16.94 3.75
CA GLN A 170 -14.05 -16.58 2.74
C GLN A 170 -14.23 -17.35 1.43
N ALA A 171 -14.81 -18.56 1.47
CA ALA A 171 -15.20 -19.26 0.25
C ALA A 171 -16.32 -18.50 -0.49
N GLY A 172 -17.30 -17.97 0.25
CA GLY A 172 -18.36 -17.12 -0.32
C GLY A 172 -17.81 -15.83 -0.90
N TRP A 173 -16.89 -15.17 -0.18
CA TRP A 173 -16.22 -13.97 -0.68
C TRP A 173 -15.47 -14.25 -1.99
N LYS A 174 -14.70 -15.35 -2.06
CA LYS A 174 -13.96 -15.74 -3.27
C LYS A 174 -14.87 -16.07 -4.44
N LEU A 175 -16.00 -16.73 -4.20
CA LEU A 175 -16.98 -17.00 -5.26
C LEU A 175 -17.49 -15.71 -5.93
N LEU A 176 -17.52 -14.60 -5.19
CA LEU A 176 -18.00 -13.31 -5.68
C LEU A 176 -16.89 -12.43 -6.26
N PHE A 177 -15.67 -12.48 -5.71
CA PHE A 177 -14.64 -11.47 -5.95
C PHE A 177 -13.31 -12.02 -6.47
N LEU A 178 -13.05 -13.34 -6.40
CA LEU A 178 -11.80 -13.90 -6.89
C LEU A 178 -11.90 -14.23 -8.39
N HIS A 179 -11.11 -13.54 -9.20
CA HIS A 179 -10.92 -13.83 -10.61
C HIS A 179 -9.65 -14.66 -10.81
N GLU A 180 -9.77 -15.99 -10.71
CA GLU A 180 -8.61 -16.89 -10.74
C GLU A 180 -7.86 -16.87 -12.09
N GLY A 181 -6.53 -16.81 -11.99
CA GLY A 181 -5.61 -17.12 -13.08
C GLY A 181 -4.75 -15.95 -13.56
N PRO A 182 -3.69 -16.25 -14.33
CA PRO A 182 -2.74 -15.24 -14.79
C PRO A 182 -3.43 -14.10 -15.53
N LEU A 183 -2.93 -12.88 -15.32
CA LEU A 183 -3.40 -11.73 -16.10
C LEU A 183 -3.13 -11.99 -17.58
N LYS A 184 -4.16 -11.77 -18.42
CA LYS A 184 -4.03 -11.90 -19.87
C LYS A 184 -3.66 -10.55 -20.45
N ASN A 185 -2.72 -10.56 -21.39
CA ASN A 185 -2.37 -9.37 -22.14
C ASN A 185 -3.59 -8.85 -22.91
N ASP A 186 -3.78 -7.53 -22.86
CA ASP A 186 -4.70 -6.82 -23.72
C ASP A 186 -4.04 -6.61 -25.10
N PRO A 187 -4.60 -7.16 -26.19
CA PRO A 187 -4.05 -6.99 -27.54
C PRO A 187 -4.18 -5.57 -28.09
N ALA A 188 -5.00 -4.71 -27.46
CA ALA A 188 -5.10 -3.29 -27.82
C ALA A 188 -3.98 -2.44 -27.23
N GLN A 189 -3.20 -2.99 -26.30
CA GLN A 189 -2.13 -2.31 -25.59
C GLN A 189 -0.76 -2.82 -26.01
N ASP A 190 0.26 -1.98 -25.86
CA ASP A 190 1.63 -2.39 -26.15
C ASP A 190 2.21 -3.34 -25.08
N ALA A 191 3.44 -3.81 -25.31
CA ALA A 191 4.09 -4.77 -24.44
C ALA A 191 4.48 -4.17 -23.08
N GLU A 192 4.82 -2.88 -23.03
CA GLU A 192 5.24 -2.20 -21.82
C GLU A 192 4.04 -1.97 -20.90
N TRP A 193 2.91 -1.53 -21.46
CA TRP A 193 1.65 -1.44 -20.73
C TRP A 193 1.21 -2.78 -20.15
N ASN A 194 1.26 -3.85 -20.94
CA ASN A 194 0.89 -5.19 -20.47
C ASN A 194 1.81 -5.69 -19.35
N ARG A 195 3.11 -5.38 -19.42
CA ARG A 195 4.06 -5.68 -18.34
C ARG A 195 3.74 -4.86 -17.09
N GLY A 196 3.42 -3.58 -17.24
CA GLY A 196 3.05 -2.69 -16.14
C GLY A 196 1.77 -3.14 -15.44
N ALA A 197 0.73 -3.46 -16.21
CA ALA A 197 -0.54 -3.99 -15.71
C ALA A 197 -0.33 -5.29 -14.91
N TYR A 198 0.48 -6.21 -15.43
CA TYR A 198 0.83 -7.45 -14.72
C TYR A 198 1.50 -7.18 -13.36
N LEU A 199 2.46 -6.27 -13.34
CA LEU A 199 3.22 -5.94 -12.13
C LEU A 199 2.38 -5.16 -11.12
N ALA A 200 1.53 -4.22 -11.58
CA ALA A 200 0.70 -3.38 -10.74
C ALA A 200 -0.52 -4.14 -10.18
N GLU A 201 -1.25 -4.89 -11.01
CA GLU A 201 -2.45 -5.62 -10.59
C GLU A 201 -2.15 -6.97 -9.94
N GLY A 202 -1.01 -7.58 -10.28
CA GLY A 202 -0.62 -8.89 -9.80
C GLY A 202 0.38 -8.84 -8.66
N LEU A 203 1.65 -8.60 -9.00
CA LEU A 203 2.75 -8.72 -8.05
C LEU A 203 2.69 -7.65 -6.95
N SER A 204 2.54 -6.38 -7.33
CA SER A 204 2.65 -5.21 -6.46
C SER A 204 1.30 -4.75 -5.91
N HIS A 205 0.18 -5.32 -6.42
CA HIS A 205 -1.18 -5.10 -5.93
C HIS A 205 -1.52 -3.64 -5.61
N CYS A 206 -1.16 -2.71 -6.51
CA CYS A 206 -1.32 -1.26 -6.30
C CYS A 206 -2.78 -0.89 -5.98
N SER A 207 -3.72 -1.54 -6.66
CA SER A 207 -5.16 -1.40 -6.47
C SER A 207 -5.63 -1.79 -5.06
N ALA A 208 -4.92 -2.67 -4.35
CA ALA A 208 -5.25 -3.07 -2.97
C ALA A 208 -5.26 -1.90 -1.98
N CYS A 209 -4.43 -0.89 -2.23
CA CYS A 209 -4.33 0.33 -1.42
C CYS A 209 -5.00 1.54 -2.10
N HIS A 210 -4.99 1.60 -3.43
CA HIS A 210 -5.45 2.76 -4.19
C HIS A 210 -6.87 2.64 -4.75
N THR A 211 -7.59 1.53 -4.52
CA THR A 211 -9.00 1.38 -4.91
C THR A 211 -9.90 1.34 -3.67
N PRO A 212 -11.00 2.11 -3.61
CA PRO A 212 -11.92 2.08 -2.49
C PRO A 212 -12.60 0.71 -2.36
N ARG A 213 -12.82 0.28 -1.11
CA ARG A 213 -13.46 -1.01 -0.82
C ARG A 213 -14.98 -0.88 -0.62
N ASN A 214 -15.72 -1.92 -0.97
CA ASN A 214 -17.15 -2.06 -0.71
C ASN A 214 -17.43 -2.56 0.72
N LEU A 215 -18.71 -2.71 1.10
CA LEU A 215 -19.09 -3.15 2.45
C LEU A 215 -18.61 -4.55 2.84
N MET A 216 -18.26 -5.39 1.86
CA MET A 216 -17.68 -6.72 2.05
C MET A 216 -16.15 -6.71 2.02
N GLY A 217 -15.53 -5.53 1.98
CA GLY A 217 -14.07 -5.38 1.96
C GLY A 217 -13.41 -5.70 0.61
N ALA A 218 -14.17 -6.00 -0.44
CA ALA A 218 -13.63 -6.17 -1.80
C ALA A 218 -13.49 -4.82 -2.51
N GLU A 219 -12.56 -4.73 -3.45
CA GLU A 219 -12.37 -3.54 -4.26
C GLU A 219 -13.62 -3.18 -5.08
N LYS A 220 -13.88 -1.88 -5.22
CA LYS A 220 -14.97 -1.38 -6.06
C LYS A 220 -14.50 -1.30 -7.50
N ALA A 221 -14.86 -2.31 -8.29
CA ALA A 221 -14.60 -2.34 -9.73
C ALA A 221 -15.18 -1.14 -10.51
N SER A 222 -16.15 -0.40 -9.95
CA SER A 222 -16.72 0.81 -10.54
C SER A 222 -15.91 2.08 -10.30
N ALA A 223 -14.86 2.01 -9.48
CA ALA A 223 -14.05 3.14 -9.02
C ALA A 223 -12.55 2.72 -8.92
N PRO A 224 -11.98 2.07 -9.95
CA PRO A 224 -10.60 1.58 -9.88
C PRO A 224 -9.63 2.74 -9.71
N TYR A 225 -8.69 2.63 -8.77
CA TYR A 225 -7.68 3.66 -8.52
C TYR A 225 -8.22 5.03 -8.05
N ASP A 226 -9.45 5.12 -7.54
CA ASP A 226 -10.05 6.36 -7.01
C ASP A 226 -9.52 6.78 -5.61
N GLY A 227 -8.49 6.11 -5.10
CA GLY A 227 -7.93 6.33 -3.78
C GLY A 227 -8.75 5.69 -2.67
N ALA A 228 -8.11 5.47 -1.51
CA ALA A 228 -8.76 4.88 -0.36
C ALA A 228 -8.04 5.21 0.96
N PRO A 229 -8.74 5.19 2.10
CA PRO A 229 -8.09 5.16 3.39
C PRO A 229 -7.37 3.82 3.60
N VAL A 230 -6.09 3.85 3.99
CA VAL A 230 -5.25 2.68 4.30
C VAL A 230 -4.34 3.01 5.48
N ASP A 231 -4.32 2.16 6.52
CA ASP A 231 -3.46 2.32 7.70
C ASP A 231 -3.47 3.71 8.36
N ASN A 232 -4.65 4.36 8.44
CA ASN A 232 -4.84 5.74 8.92
C ASN A 232 -4.20 6.83 8.04
N TRP A 233 -3.83 6.48 6.81
CA TRP A 233 -3.48 7.39 5.72
C TRP A 233 -4.59 7.37 4.66
N ILE A 234 -4.50 8.31 3.72
CA ILE A 234 -5.31 8.32 2.51
C ILE A 234 -4.36 8.09 1.34
N ALA A 235 -4.45 6.91 0.72
CA ALA A 235 -3.82 6.66 -0.58
C ALA A 235 -4.54 7.53 -1.62
N PRO A 236 -3.83 8.44 -2.31
CA PRO A 236 -4.45 9.31 -3.31
C PRO A 236 -4.91 8.49 -4.53
N PRO A 237 -5.85 9.01 -5.33
CA PRO A 237 -6.18 8.39 -6.62
C PRO A 237 -4.94 8.27 -7.53
N LEU A 238 -4.85 7.19 -8.30
CA LEU A 238 -3.79 7.00 -9.32
C LEU A 238 -4.30 7.25 -10.75
N ASN A 239 -5.56 7.64 -10.89
CA ASN A 239 -6.21 7.97 -12.15
C ASN A 239 -6.48 9.48 -12.28
N GLU A 240 -7.24 9.89 -13.30
CA GLU A 240 -7.53 11.30 -13.56
C GLU A 240 -8.26 12.04 -12.42
N HIS A 241 -8.81 11.33 -11.43
CA HIS A 241 -9.43 11.92 -10.25
C HIS A 241 -8.41 12.40 -9.20
N ASN A 242 -7.11 12.20 -9.42
CA ASN A 242 -6.09 12.72 -8.50
C ASN A 242 -6.20 14.25 -8.37
N PRO A 243 -6.33 14.79 -7.13
CA PRO A 243 -6.62 16.20 -6.93
C PRO A 243 -5.39 17.11 -7.02
N THR A 244 -4.18 16.57 -7.25
CA THR A 244 -2.97 17.39 -7.36
C THR A 244 -3.06 18.36 -8.54
N PRO A 245 -2.49 19.58 -8.40
CA PRO A 245 -2.58 20.60 -9.44
C PRO A 245 -1.64 20.35 -10.62
N VAL A 246 -0.71 19.41 -10.45
CA VAL A 246 0.24 18.93 -11.46
C VAL A 246 0.03 17.45 -11.69
N VAL A 247 0.26 17.02 -12.92
CA VAL A 247 -0.02 15.66 -13.39
C VAL A 247 1.12 14.71 -13.00
N TRP A 248 0.78 13.45 -12.73
CA TRP A 248 1.76 12.40 -12.58
C TRP A 248 2.16 11.87 -13.97
N THR A 249 3.22 12.43 -14.54
CA THR A 249 3.76 11.91 -15.81
C THR A 249 4.47 10.58 -15.60
N GLU A 250 4.71 9.84 -16.68
CA GLU A 250 5.49 8.60 -16.65
C GLU A 250 6.87 8.82 -15.99
N ASP A 251 7.57 9.89 -16.35
CA ASP A 251 8.85 10.26 -15.73
C ASP A 251 8.74 10.53 -14.22
N GLU A 252 7.69 11.24 -13.78
CA GLU A 252 7.50 11.53 -12.36
C GLU A 252 7.12 10.27 -11.59
N TYR A 253 6.27 9.39 -12.16
CA TYR A 253 5.99 8.07 -11.59
C TYR A 253 7.27 7.24 -11.49
N PHE A 254 8.07 7.14 -12.54
CA PHE A 254 9.32 6.38 -12.50
C PHE A 254 10.25 6.89 -11.39
N LYS A 255 10.49 8.19 -11.31
CA LYS A 255 11.35 8.77 -10.26
C LYS A 255 10.81 8.47 -8.86
N TYR A 256 9.50 8.65 -8.66
CA TYR A 256 8.87 8.38 -7.38
C TYR A 256 8.99 6.91 -6.99
N LEU A 257 8.63 5.99 -7.88
CA LEU A 257 8.62 4.55 -7.63
C LEU A 257 10.04 3.97 -7.50
N ARG A 258 11.03 4.56 -8.18
CA ARG A 258 12.43 4.08 -8.15
C ARG A 258 13.22 4.64 -6.97
N PHE A 259 13.03 5.93 -6.65
CA PHE A 259 13.89 6.69 -5.74
C PHE A 259 13.17 7.19 -4.48
N GLY A 260 11.86 7.04 -4.39
CA GLY A 260 11.07 7.53 -3.26
C GLY A 260 10.76 9.02 -3.32
N SER A 261 10.98 9.66 -4.46
CA SER A 261 10.58 11.05 -4.65
C SER A 261 10.46 11.46 -6.11
N ALA A 262 9.56 12.42 -6.36
CA ALA A 262 9.47 13.12 -7.63
C ALA A 262 9.43 14.64 -7.39
N PRO A 263 10.16 15.45 -8.17
CA PRO A 263 10.28 16.90 -7.95
C PRO A 263 8.96 17.64 -7.78
N LEU A 264 7.91 17.23 -8.51
CA LEU A 264 6.62 17.91 -8.49
C LEU A 264 5.64 17.36 -7.44
N HIS A 265 5.91 16.17 -6.90
CA HIS A 265 4.97 15.45 -6.03
C HIS A 265 5.48 15.20 -4.61
N GLY A 266 6.78 15.37 -4.39
CA GLY A 266 7.46 15.17 -3.12
C GLY A 266 7.90 13.74 -2.88
N SER A 267 8.04 13.36 -1.62
CA SER A 267 8.63 12.07 -1.21
C SER A 267 7.58 11.05 -0.77
N ALA A 268 7.92 9.78 -0.90
CA ALA A 268 7.18 8.71 -0.26
C ALA A 268 7.22 8.86 1.27
N ALA A 269 6.10 8.54 1.90
CA ALA A 269 5.94 8.60 3.34
C ALA A 269 4.86 7.58 3.74
N GLY A 270 4.80 7.25 5.02
CA GLY A 270 3.74 6.35 5.48
C GLY A 270 3.85 4.95 4.87
N PRO A 271 2.71 4.29 4.59
CA PRO A 271 2.66 2.96 4.00
C PRO A 271 3.33 2.85 2.63
N MET A 272 3.44 3.96 1.88
CA MET A 272 4.07 3.94 0.55
C MET A 272 5.61 3.92 0.60
N SER A 273 6.19 4.32 1.72
CA SER A 273 7.65 4.36 1.89
C SER A 273 8.32 2.97 1.73
N PRO A 274 7.91 1.93 2.48
CA PRO A 274 8.48 0.60 2.30
C PRO A 274 8.18 -0.02 0.93
N VAL A 275 7.04 0.33 0.33
CA VAL A 275 6.67 -0.09 -1.04
C VAL A 275 7.74 0.37 -2.04
N VAL A 276 8.16 1.63 -1.95
CA VAL A 276 9.22 2.15 -2.82
C VAL A 276 10.59 1.61 -2.43
N HIS A 277 11.01 1.80 -1.18
CA HIS A 277 12.40 1.59 -0.77
C HIS A 277 12.75 0.12 -0.52
N GLY A 278 11.80 -0.71 -0.09
CA GLY A 278 12.00 -2.13 0.16
C GLY A 278 11.56 -3.04 -0.99
N GLY A 279 10.73 -2.53 -1.92
CA GLY A 279 10.17 -3.33 -3.01
C GLY A 279 10.53 -2.83 -4.40
N LEU A 280 9.89 -1.76 -4.87
CA LEU A 280 10.01 -1.31 -6.26
C LEU A 280 11.44 -0.88 -6.62
N SER A 281 12.19 -0.33 -5.68
CA SER A 281 13.60 0.04 -5.90
C SER A 281 14.55 -1.16 -6.04
N GLU A 282 14.12 -2.37 -5.67
CA GLU A 282 14.86 -3.62 -5.89
C GLU A 282 14.53 -4.28 -7.23
N MET A 283 13.50 -3.81 -7.91
CA MET A 283 13.08 -4.33 -9.21
C MET A 283 13.96 -3.79 -10.35
N PRO A 284 14.03 -4.52 -11.49
CA PRO A 284 14.67 -4.02 -12.69
C PRO A 284 14.07 -2.68 -13.11
N GLU A 285 14.89 -1.74 -13.57
CA GLU A 285 14.39 -0.42 -14.01
C GLU A 285 13.33 -0.54 -15.11
N SER A 286 13.47 -1.52 -16.01
CA SER A 286 12.46 -1.80 -17.05
C SER A 286 11.08 -2.14 -16.48
N ASP A 287 11.03 -2.81 -15.32
CA ASP A 287 9.78 -3.16 -14.66
C ASP A 287 9.16 -1.95 -13.96
N VAL A 288 9.99 -1.08 -13.36
CA VAL A 288 9.51 0.18 -12.77
C VAL A 288 9.01 1.14 -13.84
N HIS A 289 9.69 1.21 -15.00
CA HIS A 289 9.21 1.93 -16.18
C HIS A 289 7.87 1.38 -16.67
N ALA A 290 7.73 0.06 -16.78
CA ALA A 290 6.46 -0.54 -17.19
C ALA A 290 5.30 -0.18 -16.24
N ILE A 291 5.53 -0.22 -14.92
CA ILE A 291 4.52 0.22 -13.93
C ILE A 291 4.20 1.71 -14.13
N ALA A 292 5.22 2.57 -14.27
CA ALA A 292 5.03 4.01 -14.50
C ALA A 292 4.24 4.29 -15.79
N HIS A 293 4.53 3.57 -16.87
CA HIS A 293 3.83 3.67 -18.15
C HIS A 293 2.36 3.29 -18.00
N TYR A 294 2.08 2.16 -17.33
CA TYR A 294 0.72 1.72 -17.04
C TYR A 294 -0.09 2.76 -16.24
N LEU A 295 0.49 3.29 -15.15
CA LEU A 295 -0.16 4.29 -14.31
C LEU A 295 -0.36 5.63 -15.02
N ALA A 296 0.60 6.07 -15.84
CA ALA A 296 0.47 7.30 -16.64
C ALA A 296 -0.64 7.18 -17.70
N GLN A 297 -0.85 5.98 -18.25
CA GLN A 297 -2.00 5.74 -19.13
C GLN A 297 -3.32 5.74 -18.37
N ILE A 298 -3.38 5.15 -17.17
CA ILE A 298 -4.58 5.20 -16.31
C ILE A 298 -4.94 6.64 -15.92
N ASP A 299 -3.97 7.47 -15.55
CA ASP A 299 -4.18 8.89 -15.23
C ASP A 299 -4.43 9.76 -16.47
N HIS A 300 -4.39 9.17 -17.68
CA HIS A 300 -4.50 9.90 -18.95
C HIS A 300 -3.54 11.09 -19.05
N SER A 301 -2.34 10.94 -18.47
CA SER A 301 -1.42 12.04 -18.14
C SER A 301 -1.02 12.87 -19.36
N ALA A 302 -0.83 12.23 -20.51
CA ALA A 302 -0.47 12.88 -21.77
C ALA A 302 -1.47 13.97 -22.20
N THR A 303 -2.74 13.83 -21.83
CA THR A 303 -3.80 14.81 -22.18
C THR A 303 -3.93 15.95 -21.16
N ARG A 304 -3.49 15.73 -19.92
CA ARG A 304 -3.66 16.65 -18.78
C ARG A 304 -2.45 17.57 -18.55
N VAL A 305 -1.24 17.11 -18.88
CA VAL A 305 0.04 17.79 -18.57
C VAL A 305 0.14 19.23 -19.08
N SER A 306 -0.68 19.62 -20.06
CA SER A 306 -0.70 20.98 -20.63
C SER A 306 -0.92 22.11 -19.60
N GLN A 307 -1.53 21.81 -18.45
CA GLN A 307 -1.82 22.80 -17.40
C GLN A 307 -0.67 22.97 -16.38
N ASP A 308 0.29 22.05 -16.34
CA ASP A 308 1.33 22.00 -15.31
C ASP A 308 2.17 23.28 -15.24
N PRO A 309 2.62 23.91 -16.35
CA PRO A 309 3.44 25.13 -16.26
C PRO A 309 2.75 26.27 -15.50
N LYS A 310 1.42 26.38 -15.63
CA LYS A 310 0.63 27.40 -14.92
C LYS A 310 0.51 27.07 -13.43
N ALA A 311 0.24 25.80 -13.10
CA ALA A 311 0.16 25.33 -11.72
C ALA A 311 1.50 25.51 -10.99
N ILE A 312 2.61 25.13 -11.61
CA ILE A 312 3.96 25.31 -11.08
C ILE A 312 4.27 26.79 -10.86
N ALA A 313 4.02 27.66 -11.85
CA ALA A 313 4.28 29.09 -11.70
C ALA A 313 3.48 29.72 -10.56
N TRP A 314 2.22 29.30 -10.37
CA TRP A 314 1.40 29.72 -9.24
C TRP A 314 1.95 29.20 -7.91
N ALA A 315 2.33 27.92 -7.84
CA ALA A 315 2.91 27.31 -6.64
C ALA A 315 4.19 28.04 -6.20
N MET A 316 5.10 28.37 -7.13
CA MET A 316 6.32 29.10 -6.82
C MET A 316 6.04 30.51 -6.26
N GLN A 317 5.02 31.20 -6.78
CA GLN A 317 4.58 32.48 -6.21
C GLN A 317 3.96 32.30 -4.82
N ALA A 318 3.11 31.28 -4.65
CA ALA A 318 2.47 30.96 -3.38
C ALA A 318 3.52 30.59 -2.32
N SER A 319 4.58 29.87 -2.68
CA SER A 319 5.67 29.44 -1.79
C SER A 319 6.29 30.60 -1.01
N MET A 320 6.46 31.75 -1.66
CA MET A 320 7.05 32.97 -1.11
C MET A 320 6.08 33.87 -0.33
N LYS A 321 4.78 33.56 -0.36
CA LYS A 321 3.75 34.36 0.32
C LYS A 321 3.97 34.35 1.84
N ASP A 322 3.92 35.53 2.43
CA ASP A 322 4.14 35.81 3.86
C ASP A 322 5.55 35.43 4.39
N LEU A 323 6.55 35.36 3.50
CA LEU A 323 7.95 35.12 3.88
C LEU A 323 8.86 36.36 3.76
N VAL A 324 8.37 37.42 3.11
CA VAL A 324 9.11 38.67 2.91
C VAL A 324 8.38 39.82 3.60
N GLY A 325 9.14 40.67 4.30
CA GLY A 325 8.61 41.84 5.02
C GLY A 325 8.06 41.52 6.42
N PRO A 326 7.53 42.54 7.12
CA PRO A 326 7.03 42.39 8.49
C PRO A 326 5.85 41.40 8.55
N GLN A 327 6.01 40.31 9.29
CA GLN A 327 4.94 39.33 9.47
C GLN A 327 4.09 39.67 10.70
N VAL A 328 2.79 39.89 10.49
CA VAL A 328 1.82 40.17 11.56
C VAL A 328 0.87 39.01 11.81
N ASN A 329 0.72 38.10 10.85
CA ASN A 329 -0.12 36.90 11.00
C ASN A 329 0.61 35.86 11.87
N PRO A 330 0.06 35.46 13.05
CA PRO A 330 0.71 34.49 13.93
C PRO A 330 0.85 33.10 13.29
N ASN A 331 -0.03 32.71 12.37
CA ASN A 331 0.07 31.41 11.69
C ASN A 331 1.16 31.43 10.62
N ALA A 332 1.34 32.55 9.92
CA ALA A 332 2.46 32.74 9.00
C ALA A 332 3.81 32.72 9.75
N LYS A 333 3.88 33.31 10.95
CA LYS A 333 5.08 33.22 11.82
C LYS A 333 5.39 31.77 12.21
N LEU A 334 4.36 30.99 12.54
CA LEU A 334 4.52 29.58 12.90
C LEU A 334 5.09 28.78 11.72
N TYR A 335 4.53 28.96 10.52
CA TYR A 335 5.06 28.34 9.29
C TYR A 335 6.49 28.80 8.97
N ALA A 336 6.75 30.10 9.03
CA ALA A 336 8.06 30.68 8.75
C ALA A 336 9.15 30.16 9.69
N GLY A 337 8.81 30.00 10.98
CA GLY A 337 9.76 29.53 12.01
C GLY A 337 10.05 28.03 11.96
N ALA A 338 9.11 27.21 11.47
CA ALA A 338 9.22 25.75 11.57
C ALA A 338 9.36 25.01 10.24
N CYS A 339 8.83 25.56 9.14
CA CYS A 339 8.65 24.81 7.89
C CYS A 339 9.31 25.49 6.69
N ALA A 340 9.29 26.84 6.64
CA ALA A 340 9.72 27.58 5.46
C ALA A 340 11.19 27.37 5.08
N ALA A 341 12.08 27.07 6.04
CA ALA A 341 13.49 26.81 5.76
C ALA A 341 13.71 25.62 4.79
N CYS A 342 12.79 24.64 4.80
CA CYS A 342 12.84 23.45 3.96
C CYS A 342 11.84 23.50 2.79
N HIS A 343 10.68 24.12 2.98
CA HIS A 343 9.58 24.08 2.02
C HIS A 343 9.40 25.33 1.16
N ALA A 344 10.09 26.43 1.47
CA ALA A 344 10.03 27.63 0.62
C ALA A 344 10.91 27.47 -0.62
N ASN A 345 10.31 27.68 -1.78
CA ASN A 345 10.97 27.70 -3.09
C ASN A 345 10.87 29.11 -3.70
N ALA A 346 12.01 29.65 -4.14
CA ALA A 346 12.09 30.97 -4.77
C ALA A 346 12.46 30.89 -6.27
N GLY A 347 12.76 29.69 -6.78
CA GLY A 347 13.10 29.43 -8.17
C GLY A 347 11.87 29.26 -9.07
N PRO A 348 12.08 29.12 -10.40
CA PRO A 348 10.99 28.85 -11.34
C PRO A 348 10.42 27.43 -11.23
N GLN A 349 11.09 26.54 -10.48
CA GLN A 349 10.72 25.15 -10.24
C GLN A 349 11.05 24.78 -8.79
N PRO A 350 10.35 23.79 -8.19
CA PRO A 350 10.74 23.23 -6.91
C PRO A 350 12.16 22.67 -6.96
N VAL A 351 12.92 22.84 -5.88
CA VAL A 351 14.23 22.21 -5.73
C VAL A 351 14.03 20.77 -5.28
N GLU A 352 14.72 19.83 -5.90
CA GLU A 352 14.72 18.43 -5.48
C GLU A 352 15.14 18.31 -3.99
N GLY A 353 14.43 17.48 -3.22
CA GLY A 353 14.61 17.44 -1.76
C GLY A 353 13.87 18.53 -0.97
N ARG A 354 13.24 19.50 -1.65
CA ARG A 354 12.46 20.59 -1.04
C ARG A 354 11.07 20.66 -1.66
N PRO A 355 10.19 19.69 -1.35
CA PRO A 355 8.88 19.61 -1.97
C PRO A 355 8.09 20.88 -1.69
N ASP A 356 7.52 21.45 -2.76
CA ASP A 356 6.64 22.61 -2.62
C ASP A 356 5.27 22.16 -2.14
N LEU A 357 4.85 22.69 -0.99
CA LEU A 357 3.60 22.29 -0.36
C LEU A 357 2.38 22.65 -1.21
N ALA A 358 2.46 23.65 -2.09
CA ALA A 358 1.35 24.00 -2.97
C ALA A 358 1.11 22.98 -4.08
N LEU A 359 2.08 22.10 -4.37
CA LEU A 359 1.94 21.01 -5.34
C LEU A 359 1.64 19.65 -4.67
N ASN A 360 1.94 19.53 -3.37
CA ASN A 360 1.87 18.26 -2.67
C ASN A 360 0.42 17.81 -2.35
N ASN A 361 0.12 16.55 -2.63
CA ASN A 361 -1.23 15.96 -2.45
C ASN A 361 -1.82 16.11 -1.03
N ALA A 362 -1.00 16.15 0.03
CA ALA A 362 -1.49 16.25 1.41
C ALA A 362 -2.27 17.54 1.66
N LEU A 363 -2.03 18.59 0.85
CA LEU A 363 -2.83 19.82 0.88
C LEU A 363 -4.01 19.80 -0.08
N TRP A 364 -4.13 18.87 -1.02
CA TRP A 364 -5.18 18.82 -2.04
C TRP A 364 -6.26 17.76 -1.78
N LEU A 365 -6.02 16.85 -0.83
CA LEU A 365 -7.04 15.89 -0.37
C LEU A 365 -8.20 16.58 0.37
N ASP A 366 -9.35 15.90 0.42
CA ASP A 366 -10.55 16.39 1.12
C ASP A 366 -10.38 16.43 2.64
N GLU A 367 -9.47 15.60 3.17
CA GLU A 367 -9.19 15.47 4.60
C GLU A 367 -7.72 15.78 4.91
N PRO A 368 -7.42 16.46 6.04
CA PRO A 368 -6.06 16.87 6.42
C PRO A 368 -5.22 15.71 7.00
N THR A 369 -5.73 14.48 6.98
CA THR A 369 -5.13 13.32 7.64
C THR A 369 -3.66 13.14 7.28
N ASN A 370 -3.34 13.11 5.98
CA ASN A 370 -1.96 12.91 5.52
C ASN A 370 -1.04 14.06 5.95
N LEU A 371 -1.52 15.31 5.94
CA LEU A 371 -0.74 16.46 6.41
C LEU A 371 -0.38 16.30 7.89
N PHE A 372 -1.35 15.95 8.73
CA PHE A 372 -1.10 15.72 10.15
C PHE A 372 -0.18 14.52 10.39
N GLN A 373 -0.37 13.42 9.66
CA GLN A 373 0.50 12.26 9.74
C GLN A 373 1.96 12.62 9.46
N VAL A 374 2.22 13.35 8.37
CA VAL A 374 3.58 13.77 7.97
C VAL A 374 4.20 14.73 8.99
N ILE A 375 3.46 15.73 9.49
CA ILE A 375 3.98 16.67 10.48
C ILE A 375 4.29 15.97 11.80
N LEU A 376 3.41 15.08 12.26
CA LEU A 376 3.55 14.39 13.53
C LEU A 376 4.64 13.32 13.48
N ARG A 377 4.72 12.52 12.41
CA ARG A 377 5.72 11.45 12.28
C ARG A 377 7.08 11.96 11.85
N GLY A 378 7.13 13.03 11.05
CA GLY A 378 8.31 13.36 10.25
C GLY A 378 8.49 12.37 9.09
N ILE A 379 9.58 12.55 8.35
CA ILE A 379 10.03 11.66 7.28
C ILE A 379 11.52 11.40 7.51
N GLY A 380 11.88 10.15 7.82
CA GLY A 380 13.27 9.76 8.03
C GLY A 380 14.09 9.69 6.74
N THR A 381 15.41 9.69 6.87
CA THR A 381 16.34 9.55 5.72
C THR A 381 16.28 8.19 5.02
N THR A 382 15.63 7.21 5.63
CA THR A 382 15.37 5.87 5.07
C THR A 382 13.95 5.73 4.54
N GLU A 383 13.10 6.74 4.75
CA GLU A 383 11.69 6.71 4.32
C GLU A 383 11.42 7.56 3.06
N GLY A 384 12.22 8.61 2.83
CA GLY A 384 12.09 9.51 1.68
C GLY A 384 13.40 9.63 0.89
N ILE A 385 13.82 10.85 0.60
CA ILE A 385 15.05 11.07 -0.17
C ILE A 385 16.26 10.75 0.71
N SER A 386 17.12 9.84 0.26
CA SER A 386 18.43 9.58 0.85
C SER A 386 19.16 10.90 1.05
N THR A 387 19.37 11.32 2.30
CA THR A 387 19.98 12.59 2.80
C THR A 387 19.05 13.72 3.25
N VAL A 388 17.74 13.65 3.01
CA VAL A 388 16.79 14.67 3.49
C VAL A 388 15.89 14.07 4.56
N SER A 389 15.82 14.69 5.73
CA SER A 389 14.85 14.35 6.77
C SER A 389 13.93 15.51 7.07
N MET A 390 12.67 15.18 7.33
CA MET A 390 11.71 16.09 7.95
C MET A 390 11.57 15.66 9.41
N PRO A 391 11.90 16.52 10.40
CA PRO A 391 11.80 16.14 11.80
C PRO A 391 10.35 15.89 12.21
N SER A 392 10.17 15.04 13.21
CA SER A 392 8.87 14.87 13.88
C SER A 392 8.54 16.11 14.71
N PHE A 393 7.32 16.62 14.56
CA PHE A 393 6.78 17.68 15.42
C PHE A 393 5.79 17.14 16.47
N TYR A 394 5.80 15.84 16.75
CA TYR A 394 4.88 15.22 17.70
C TYR A 394 4.89 15.93 19.06
N HIS A 395 6.06 16.16 19.65
CA HIS A 395 6.16 16.84 20.95
C HIS A 395 6.21 18.36 20.84
N SER A 396 6.49 18.89 19.66
CA SER A 396 6.74 20.32 19.44
C SER A 396 5.46 21.12 19.19
N PHE A 397 4.42 20.51 18.63
CA PHE A 397 3.16 21.17 18.30
C PHE A 397 1.98 20.57 19.04
N SER A 398 1.15 21.43 19.62
CA SER A 398 -0.18 21.06 20.10
C SER A 398 -1.14 20.83 18.93
N ASP A 399 -2.30 20.21 19.20
CA ASP A 399 -3.34 20.02 18.19
C ASP A 399 -3.87 21.35 17.64
N ALA A 400 -3.89 22.39 18.48
CA ALA A 400 -4.22 23.76 18.07
C ALA A 400 -3.14 24.37 17.14
N ASP A 401 -1.85 24.10 17.38
CA ASP A 401 -0.78 24.54 16.48
C ASP A 401 -0.89 23.87 15.11
N LEU A 402 -1.15 22.56 15.10
CA LEU A 402 -1.40 21.80 13.87
C LEU A 402 -2.60 22.34 13.11
N ALA A 403 -3.70 22.62 13.80
CA ALA A 403 -4.89 23.20 13.18
C ALA A 403 -4.61 24.56 12.55
N ARG A 404 -3.85 25.42 13.23
CA ARG A 404 -3.44 26.74 12.71
C ARG A 404 -2.54 26.62 11.48
N LEU A 405 -1.57 25.70 11.50
CA LEU A 405 -0.69 25.41 10.36
C LEU A 405 -1.49 24.88 9.16
N ALA A 406 -2.35 23.89 9.37
CA ALA A 406 -3.16 23.31 8.31
C ALA A 406 -4.11 24.33 7.68
N ALA A 407 -4.79 25.14 8.49
CA ALA A 407 -5.66 26.21 8.00
C ALA A 407 -4.87 27.25 7.18
N TYR A 408 -3.69 27.65 7.66
CA TYR A 408 -2.82 28.59 6.96
C TYR A 408 -2.34 28.01 5.62
N LEU A 409 -1.81 26.78 5.62
CA LEU A 409 -1.32 26.11 4.42
C LEU A 409 -2.44 25.92 3.39
N ARG A 410 -3.59 25.37 3.78
CA ARG A 410 -4.74 25.22 2.87
C ARG A 410 -5.15 26.54 2.24
N ALA A 411 -5.27 27.62 3.03
CA ALA A 411 -5.70 28.94 2.55
C ALA A 411 -4.66 29.68 1.69
N THR A 412 -3.38 29.33 1.78
CA THR A 412 -2.29 30.09 1.14
C THR A 412 -1.51 29.31 0.08
N ARG A 413 -1.62 27.98 0.09
CA ARG A 413 -0.93 27.07 -0.82
C ARG A 413 -1.89 26.26 -1.68
N THR A 414 -3.21 26.44 -1.51
CA THR A 414 -4.22 25.88 -2.43
C THR A 414 -5.28 26.91 -2.80
N THR A 415 -6.18 26.52 -3.71
CA THR A 415 -7.41 27.26 -4.06
C THR A 415 -8.67 26.61 -3.47
N LEU A 416 -8.51 25.58 -2.64
CA LEU A 416 -9.59 24.76 -2.12
C LEU A 416 -10.26 25.39 -0.89
N PRO A 417 -11.51 25.02 -0.57
CA PRO A 417 -12.17 25.48 0.64
C PRO A 417 -11.40 25.06 1.91
N PRO A 418 -11.58 25.81 3.01
CA PRO A 418 -10.98 25.45 4.29
C PRO A 418 -11.56 24.14 4.81
N TRP A 419 -10.71 23.32 5.42
CA TRP A 419 -11.15 22.16 6.19
C TRP A 419 -11.86 22.59 7.49
N THR A 420 -12.74 21.72 7.99
CA THR A 420 -13.42 21.89 9.27
C THR A 420 -12.81 21.01 10.36
N ASP A 421 -13.08 21.36 11.62
CA ASP A 421 -12.77 20.55 12.81
C ASP A 421 -11.29 20.16 12.96
N LEU A 422 -10.39 21.04 12.50
CA LEU A 422 -8.97 20.72 12.36
C LEU A 422 -8.28 20.29 13.65
N GLU A 423 -8.57 20.93 14.79
CA GLU A 423 -7.96 20.57 16.08
C GLU A 423 -8.41 19.18 16.55
N LYS A 424 -9.71 18.87 16.39
CA LYS A 424 -10.23 17.53 16.69
C LYS A 424 -9.57 16.48 15.81
N LYS A 425 -9.50 16.71 14.50
CA LYS A 425 -8.88 15.81 13.53
C LYS A 425 -7.39 15.60 13.83
N ALA A 426 -6.65 16.65 14.18
CA ALA A 426 -5.26 16.55 14.60
C ALA A 426 -5.09 15.64 15.84
N GLY A 427 -5.94 15.83 16.85
CA GLY A 427 -5.93 14.99 18.05
C GLY A 427 -6.33 13.53 17.80
N GLU A 428 -7.22 13.27 16.84
CA GLU A 428 -7.58 11.91 16.41
C GLU A 428 -6.39 11.23 15.71
N VAL A 429 -5.75 11.91 14.76
CA VAL A 429 -4.54 11.38 14.08
C VAL A 429 -3.43 11.11 15.10
N ARG A 430 -3.17 12.03 16.02
CA ARG A 430 -2.12 11.85 17.05
C ARG A 430 -2.30 10.59 17.90
N LYS A 431 -3.54 10.22 18.22
CA LYS A 431 -3.84 9.00 19.00
C LYS A 431 -3.56 7.71 18.24
N THR A 432 -3.52 7.77 16.90
CA THR A 432 -3.16 6.60 16.07
C THR A 432 -1.66 6.35 16.03
N LEU A 433 -0.86 7.32 16.46
CA LEU A 433 0.59 7.26 16.39
C LEU A 433 1.21 6.80 17.72
N PRO A 434 2.24 5.93 17.67
CA PRO A 434 3.04 5.65 18.85
C PRO A 434 3.73 6.94 19.31
N VAL A 435 3.80 7.15 20.62
CA VAL A 435 4.49 8.31 21.19
C VAL A 435 5.99 8.16 20.93
N PRO A 436 6.63 9.06 20.14
CA PRO A 436 8.06 8.97 19.91
C PRO A 436 8.85 9.28 21.19
N PRO A 437 10.06 8.73 21.38
CA PRO A 437 10.89 9.06 22.53
C PRO A 437 11.20 10.57 22.58
N VAL A 438 11.16 11.18 23.77
CA VAL A 438 11.38 12.64 23.95
C VAL A 438 12.80 13.08 23.54
N ALA A 439 13.74 12.14 23.40
CA ALA A 439 15.14 12.40 23.05
C ALA A 439 15.51 12.06 21.58
N SER A 440 14.55 11.73 20.71
CA SER A 440 14.85 11.46 19.30
C SER A 440 14.93 12.76 18.50
N SER A 441 16.00 13.53 18.72
CA SER A 441 16.59 14.31 17.63
C SER A 441 17.17 13.30 16.65
N HIS A 442 16.45 13.01 15.57
CA HIS A 442 17.00 12.27 14.43
C HIS A 442 17.87 13.17 13.59
#